data_AF-A0A1B9DP52-F1
#
_entry.id   AF-A0A1B9DP52-F1
#
_cell.length_a   1.000
_cell.length_b   1.000
_cell.length_c   1.000
_cell.angle_alpha   90.00
_cell.angle_beta   90.00
_cell.angle_gamma   90.00
#
_symmetry.space_group_name_H-M   'P 1'
#
loop_
_entity.id
_entity.type
_entity.pdbx_description
1 polymer ?
#
loop_
_entity_poly.entity_id
_entity_poly.type
_entity_poly.pdbx_seq_one_letter_code
_entity_poly.pdbx_strand_id
1 'polypeptide(L)'
;MNYKSKIQLAYRLVIDKDSAFVWDKYVFEDSYQEYLLQHQQFNSKENPLKTFRELLAENEKATQLHYLTGIAAANYVQQLKGNFYRVTDALGNNYFPFINYRLDIINTDIADINKHKIGITFYSPLLTYLGMVDNHFLLSKNTDDSNQFETFMIPAQANLSVCYLKE
;
A
#
# COMPACT_ATOMS: atom_id res chain seq x y z
N MET A 1 -24.68 -11.56 -23.18
CA MET A 1 -24.72 -10.69 -21.99
C MET A 1 -23.83 -11.33 -20.93
N ASN A 2 -22.62 -10.80 -20.72
CA ASN A 2 -21.73 -11.27 -19.66
C ASN A 2 -21.49 -10.08 -18.73
N TYR A 3 -22.42 -9.82 -17.82
CA TYR A 3 -22.29 -8.77 -16.80
C TYR A 3 -21.39 -9.30 -15.69
N LYS A 4 -20.10 -9.47 -15.98
CA LYS A 4 -19.12 -9.84 -14.97
C LYS A 4 -18.49 -8.57 -14.44
N SER A 5 -18.78 -8.28 -13.18
CA SER A 5 -18.21 -7.13 -12.49
C SER A 5 -16.69 -7.18 -12.53
N LYS A 6 -16.08 -6.04 -12.80
CA LYS A 6 -14.64 -5.87 -12.79
C LYS A 6 -14.26 -5.15 -11.51
N ILE A 7 -13.30 -5.68 -10.76
CA ILE A 7 -12.91 -5.13 -9.48
C ILE A 7 -11.43 -4.74 -9.47
N GLN A 8 -11.10 -3.77 -8.63
CA GLN A 8 -9.73 -3.52 -8.22
C GLN A 8 -9.59 -3.91 -6.74
N LEU A 9 -8.52 -4.62 -6.42
CA LEU A 9 -8.14 -4.96 -5.07
C LEU A 9 -7.06 -4.00 -4.58
N ALA A 10 -7.10 -3.71 -3.28
CA ALA A 10 -6.05 -3.02 -2.56
C ALA A 10 -5.53 -3.92 -1.44
N TYR A 11 -4.22 -4.01 -1.30
CA TYR A 11 -3.57 -4.67 -0.16
C TYR A 11 -2.72 -3.66 0.62
N ARG A 12 -2.95 -3.54 1.93
CA ARG A 12 -2.20 -2.62 2.80
C ARG A 12 -1.14 -3.36 3.61
N LEU A 13 0.12 -2.99 3.39
CA LEU A 13 1.24 -3.34 4.26
C LEU A 13 1.43 -2.22 5.29
N VAL A 14 1.49 -2.57 6.57
CA VAL A 14 1.85 -1.64 7.64
C VAL A 14 3.27 -1.96 8.08
N ILE A 15 4.11 -0.93 8.15
CA ILE A 15 5.50 -1.03 8.57
C ILE A 15 5.70 -0.13 9.79
N ASP A 16 6.20 -0.73 10.86
CA ASP A 16 6.67 -0.05 12.07
C ASP A 16 7.94 -0.72 12.61
N LYS A 17 8.38 -0.29 13.80
CA LYS A 17 9.59 -0.80 14.47
C LYS A 17 9.64 -2.33 14.63
N ASP A 18 8.48 -3.00 14.66
CA ASP A 18 8.39 -4.44 14.91
C ASP A 18 8.42 -5.26 13.61
N SER A 19 8.56 -4.60 12.45
CA SER A 19 8.63 -5.26 11.15
C SER A 19 9.88 -6.14 11.03
N ALA A 20 9.66 -7.43 10.79
CA ALA A 20 10.73 -8.42 10.79
C ALA A 20 11.52 -8.48 9.48
N PHE A 21 10.87 -8.23 8.34
CA PHE A 21 11.48 -8.42 7.02
C PHE A 21 12.52 -7.32 6.74
N VAL A 22 13.66 -7.71 6.17
CA VAL A 22 14.75 -6.79 5.82
C VAL A 22 14.26 -5.68 4.89
N TRP A 23 13.42 -6.01 3.90
CA TRP A 23 12.82 -5.02 3.00
C TRP A 23 11.99 -3.98 3.78
N ASP A 24 11.23 -4.41 4.79
CA ASP A 24 10.42 -3.48 5.60
C ASP A 24 11.31 -2.53 6.41
N LYS A 25 12.40 -3.05 6.98
CA LYS A 25 13.34 -2.26 7.77
C LYS A 25 14.01 -1.17 6.95
N TYR A 26 14.44 -1.48 5.73
CA TYR A 26 15.02 -0.47 4.85
C TYR A 26 14.02 0.60 4.43
N VAL A 27 12.79 0.19 4.07
CA VAL A 27 11.73 1.15 3.75
C VAL A 27 11.39 2.02 4.98
N PHE A 28 11.33 1.44 6.17
CA PHE A 28 11.10 2.13 7.43
C PHE A 28 12.17 3.18 7.74
N GLU A 29 13.44 2.80 7.66
CA GLU A 29 14.57 3.68 7.95
C GLU A 29 14.63 4.86 6.96
N ASP A 30 14.54 4.57 5.66
CA ASP A 30 14.64 5.60 4.62
C ASP A 30 13.44 6.54 4.62
N SER A 31 12.23 6.02 4.83
CA SER A 31 11.04 6.87 4.93
C SER A 31 11.07 7.74 6.19
N TYR A 32 11.66 7.28 7.29
CA TYR A 32 11.86 8.12 8.46
C TYR A 32 12.87 9.25 8.19
N GLN A 33 14.01 8.95 7.54
CA GLN A 33 14.97 9.98 7.17
C GLN A 33 14.38 11.02 6.23
N GLU A 34 13.65 10.56 5.21
CA GLU A 34 12.94 11.45 4.27
C GLU A 34 11.91 12.31 5.02
N TYR A 35 11.15 11.72 5.94
CA TYR A 35 10.24 12.48 6.79
C TYR A 35 10.95 13.58 7.59
N LEU A 36 12.09 13.30 8.23
CA LEU A 36 12.85 14.29 9.00
C LEU A 36 13.30 15.48 8.14
N LEU A 37 13.69 15.23 6.89
CA LEU A 37 14.10 16.27 5.94
C LEU A 37 12.90 17.12 5.50
N GLN A 38 11.83 16.46 5.08
CA GLN A 38 10.65 17.13 4.53
C GLN A 38 9.87 17.87 5.63
N HIS A 39 9.77 17.32 6.83
CA HIS A 39 9.12 17.91 8.00
C HIS A 39 9.56 19.35 8.29
N GLN A 40 10.86 19.64 8.13
CA GLN A 40 11.43 20.96 8.40
C GLN A 40 10.84 22.07 7.53
N GLN A 41 10.36 21.74 6.33
CA GLN A 41 9.76 22.72 5.40
C GLN A 41 8.37 23.16 5.84
N PHE A 42 7.69 22.34 6.65
CA PHE A 42 6.31 22.59 7.11
C PHE A 42 6.26 23.05 8.56
N ASN A 43 7.30 22.76 9.35
CA ASN A 43 7.32 23.06 10.77
C ASN A 43 7.77 24.50 11.08
N SER A 44 7.25 25.07 12.16
CA SER A 44 7.63 26.40 12.62
C SER A 44 9.01 26.38 13.28
N LYS A 45 9.82 27.41 13.01
CA LYS A 45 11.10 27.62 13.71
C LYS A 45 10.92 28.16 15.12
N GLU A 46 9.83 28.88 15.36
CA GLU A 46 9.55 29.53 16.66
C GLU A 46 8.86 28.55 17.61
N ASN A 47 7.89 27.78 17.11
CA ASN A 47 7.13 26.80 17.88
C ASN A 47 7.19 25.43 17.19
N PRO A 48 8.33 24.71 17.30
CA PRO A 48 8.52 23.45 16.59
C PRO A 48 7.64 22.34 17.17
N LEU A 49 6.83 21.74 16.31
CA LEU A 49 6.05 20.56 16.61
C LEU A 49 6.86 19.30 16.34
N LYS A 50 6.57 18.22 17.07
CA LYS A 50 7.35 16.98 17.00
C LYS A 50 6.64 15.87 16.24
N THR A 51 5.33 15.79 16.40
CA THR A 51 4.54 14.72 15.79
C THR A 51 3.91 15.18 14.50
N PHE A 52 3.73 14.24 13.57
CA PHE A 52 3.02 14.54 12.32
C PHE A 52 1.59 15.01 12.56
N ARG A 53 0.92 14.48 13.59
CA ARG A 53 -0.46 14.87 13.94
C ARG A 53 -0.55 16.33 14.38
N GLU A 54 0.35 16.77 15.26
CA GLU A 54 0.39 18.17 15.68
C GLU A 54 0.70 19.07 14.49
N LEU A 55 1.71 18.71 13.69
CA LEU A 55 2.08 19.48 12.51
C LEU A 55 0.93 19.63 11.53
N LEU A 56 0.17 18.56 11.30
CA LEU A 56 -0.98 18.57 10.40
C LEU A 56 -2.14 19.44 10.93
N ALA A 57 -2.32 19.50 12.25
CA ALA A 57 -3.34 20.33 12.88
C ALA A 57 -3.00 21.84 12.78
N GLU A 58 -1.73 22.19 12.83
CA GLU A 58 -1.24 23.58 12.70
C GLU A 58 -1.12 24.01 11.22
N ASN A 59 -0.71 23.09 10.35
CA ASN A 59 -0.41 23.36 8.95
C ASN A 59 -0.99 22.26 8.05
N GLU A 60 -2.19 22.49 7.49
CA GLU A 60 -2.87 21.56 6.58
C GLU A 60 -2.04 21.19 5.34
N LYS A 61 -1.09 22.04 4.92
CA LYS A 61 -0.20 21.73 3.78
C LYS A 61 0.74 20.57 4.10
N ALA A 62 0.95 20.24 5.37
CA ALA A 62 1.73 19.08 5.81
C ALA A 62 1.13 17.75 5.36
N THR A 63 -0.14 17.71 4.90
CA THR A 63 -0.71 16.55 4.18
C THR A 63 0.18 16.07 3.02
N GLN A 64 0.94 16.96 2.39
CA GLN A 64 1.88 16.60 1.32
C GLN A 64 3.01 15.67 1.79
N LEU A 65 3.30 15.61 3.09
CA LEU A 65 4.33 14.73 3.65
C LEU A 65 4.04 13.25 3.37
N HIS A 66 2.78 12.84 3.25
CA HIS A 66 2.47 11.47 2.81
C HIS A 66 3.15 11.13 1.47
N TYR A 67 3.03 12.02 0.49
CA TYR A 67 3.62 11.84 -0.83
C TYR A 67 5.14 12.02 -0.80
N LEU A 68 5.64 13.09 -0.16
CA LEU A 68 7.07 13.40 -0.12
C LEU A 68 7.87 12.30 0.58
N THR A 69 7.41 11.83 1.74
CA THR A 69 7.99 10.65 2.42
C THR A 69 7.83 9.38 1.58
N GLY A 70 6.76 9.29 0.80
CA GLY A 70 6.52 8.19 -0.14
C GLY A 70 7.59 8.00 -1.20
N ILE A 71 8.30 9.07 -1.58
CA ILE A 71 9.37 9.03 -2.60
C ILE A 71 10.49 8.07 -2.17
N ALA A 72 10.81 8.01 -0.88
CA ALA A 72 11.83 7.10 -0.35
C ALA A 72 11.49 5.61 -0.58
N ALA A 73 10.21 5.27 -0.66
CA ALA A 73 9.77 3.88 -0.90
C ALA A 73 9.81 3.48 -2.38
N ALA A 74 9.98 4.43 -3.32
CA ALA A 74 9.80 4.17 -4.75
C ALA A 74 10.75 3.09 -5.31
N ASN A 75 12.04 3.19 -5.00
CA ASN A 75 13.04 2.23 -5.47
C ASN A 75 12.78 0.82 -4.91
N TYR A 76 12.35 0.73 -3.65
CA TYR A 76 12.00 -0.53 -3.01
C TYR A 76 10.79 -1.19 -3.63
N VAL A 77 9.75 -0.41 -3.96
CA VAL A 77 8.55 -0.91 -4.63
C VAL A 77 8.87 -1.35 -6.07
N GLN A 78 9.76 -0.63 -6.77
CA GLN A 78 10.17 -1.00 -8.13
C GLN A 78 10.85 -2.39 -8.17
N GLN A 79 11.63 -2.75 -7.15
CA GLN A 79 12.27 -4.06 -7.04
C GLN A 79 11.27 -5.22 -6.99
N LEU A 80 10.02 -4.97 -6.56
CA LEU A 80 8.95 -5.97 -6.53
C LEU A 80 8.37 -6.28 -7.92
N LYS A 81 8.74 -5.53 -8.96
CA LYS A 81 8.35 -5.78 -10.36
C LYS A 81 6.85 -6.06 -10.54
N GLY A 82 6.01 -5.27 -9.86
CA GLY A 82 4.54 -5.37 -9.94
C GLY A 82 3.92 -6.58 -9.24
N ASN A 83 4.66 -7.31 -8.40
CA ASN A 83 4.17 -8.48 -7.68
C ASN A 83 4.52 -8.40 -6.20
N PHE A 84 3.51 -8.43 -5.32
CA PHE A 84 3.73 -8.43 -3.87
C PHE A 84 3.79 -9.86 -3.33
N TYR A 85 5.00 -10.36 -3.09
CA TYR A 85 5.27 -11.78 -2.85
C TYR A 85 4.73 -12.36 -1.54
N ARG A 86 4.30 -11.52 -0.59
CA ARG A 86 3.75 -11.98 0.70
C ARG A 86 2.27 -12.33 0.63
N VAL A 87 1.62 -12.03 -0.49
CA VAL A 87 0.26 -12.46 -0.77
C VAL A 87 0.31 -13.37 -1.97
N THR A 88 0.10 -14.65 -1.74
CA THR A 88 0.09 -15.68 -2.77
C THR A 88 -1.33 -16.13 -3.09
N ASP A 89 -1.51 -16.72 -4.26
CA ASP A 89 -2.72 -17.48 -4.54
C ASP A 89 -2.75 -18.82 -3.79
N ALA A 90 -3.89 -19.52 -3.89
CA ALA A 90 -4.11 -20.81 -3.23
C ALA A 90 -3.09 -21.90 -3.62
N LEU A 91 -2.41 -21.77 -4.77
CA LEU A 91 -1.41 -22.73 -5.24
C LEU A 91 0.04 -22.29 -4.95
N GLY A 92 0.26 -21.05 -4.49
CA GLY A 92 1.60 -20.46 -4.34
C GLY A 92 2.28 -20.10 -5.67
N ASN A 93 1.56 -20.16 -6.79
CA ASN A 93 2.10 -19.93 -8.13
C ASN A 93 1.97 -18.48 -8.58
N ASN A 94 0.95 -17.78 -8.10
CA ASN A 94 0.73 -16.37 -8.37
C ASN A 94 0.91 -15.55 -7.10
N TYR A 95 1.35 -14.30 -7.28
CA TYR A 95 1.43 -13.30 -6.23
C TYR A 95 0.39 -12.21 -6.47
N PHE A 96 0.11 -11.40 -5.45
CA PHE A 96 -0.76 -10.24 -5.60
C PHE A 96 -0.18 -9.27 -6.64
N PRO A 97 -0.83 -9.11 -7.80
CA PRO A 97 -0.35 -8.20 -8.82
C PRO A 97 -0.70 -6.77 -8.41
N PHE A 98 0.20 -5.83 -8.66
CA PHE A 98 -0.08 -4.41 -8.46
C PHE A 98 0.50 -3.57 -9.59
N ILE A 99 -0.22 -2.51 -9.93
CA ILE A 99 0.20 -1.53 -10.96
C ILE A 99 0.57 -0.18 -10.36
N ASN A 100 0.04 0.13 -9.17
CA ASN A 100 0.27 1.38 -8.46
C ASN A 100 0.36 1.13 -6.96
N TYR A 101 0.88 2.11 -6.22
CA TYR A 101 0.90 2.10 -4.76
C TYR A 101 0.69 3.51 -4.20
N ARG A 102 0.34 3.59 -2.92
CA ARG A 102 0.33 4.83 -2.13
C ARG A 102 0.96 4.58 -0.79
N LEU A 103 1.88 5.45 -0.37
CA LEU A 103 2.40 5.48 0.99
C LEU A 103 1.68 6.56 1.79
N ASP A 104 1.25 6.21 3.00
CA ASP A 104 0.68 7.15 3.96
C ASP A 104 1.42 7.02 5.30
N ILE A 105 1.88 8.14 5.87
CA ILE A 105 2.28 8.22 7.28
C ILE A 105 1.07 7.92 8.18
N ILE A 106 1.17 6.90 9.03
CA ILE A 106 0.16 6.57 10.04
C ILE A 106 0.46 7.34 11.33
N ASN A 107 1.73 7.33 11.74
CA ASN A 107 2.23 8.08 12.88
C ASN A 107 3.73 8.29 12.73
N THR A 108 4.26 9.38 13.29
CA THR A 108 5.70 9.59 13.40
C THR A 108 5.99 10.74 14.35
N ASP A 109 7.18 10.73 14.93
CA ASP A 109 7.71 11.72 15.86
C ASP A 109 9.18 11.94 15.51
N ILE A 110 9.59 13.19 15.30
CA ILE A 110 10.98 13.50 14.91
C ILE A 110 12.01 13.17 15.99
N ALA A 111 11.59 13.00 17.24
CA ALA A 111 12.46 12.72 18.37
C ALA A 111 12.59 11.21 18.66
N ASP A 112 11.76 10.36 18.06
CA ASP A 112 11.74 8.93 18.34
C ASP A 112 11.29 8.12 17.12
N ILE A 113 12.27 7.52 16.44
CA ILE A 113 12.04 6.66 15.28
C ILE A 113 11.11 5.47 15.61
N ASN A 114 11.06 5.00 16.87
CA ASN A 114 10.19 3.87 17.24
C ASN A 114 8.70 4.21 17.12
N LYS A 115 8.35 5.50 17.07
CA LYS A 115 6.98 5.98 16.83
C LYS A 115 6.66 6.10 15.35
N HIS A 116 7.66 5.99 14.47
CA HIS A 116 7.45 5.99 13.04
C HIS A 116 6.61 4.77 12.65
N LYS A 117 5.59 5.01 11.83
CA LYS A 117 4.67 4.00 11.35
C LYS A 117 4.08 4.48 10.05
N ILE A 118 4.25 3.69 9.00
CA ILE A 118 3.78 3.98 7.65
C ILE A 118 2.89 2.85 7.16
N GLY A 119 2.02 3.17 6.21
CA GLY A 119 1.27 2.18 5.45
C GLY A 119 1.55 2.32 3.96
N ILE A 120 1.83 1.21 3.30
CA ILE A 120 1.94 1.12 1.85
C ILE A 120 0.75 0.33 1.34
N THR A 121 -0.08 0.97 0.53
CA THR A 121 -1.25 0.33 -0.11
C THR A 121 -0.91 0.04 -1.56
N PHE A 122 -0.91 -1.23 -1.94
CA PHE A 122 -0.71 -1.70 -3.30
C PHE A 122 -2.06 -1.89 -3.99
N TYR A 123 -2.19 -1.41 -5.22
CA TYR A 123 -3.43 -1.48 -6.00
C TYR A 123 -3.25 -2.42 -7.19
N SER A 124 -4.13 -3.41 -7.29
CA SER A 124 -4.14 -4.36 -8.41
C SER A 124 -4.48 -3.65 -9.73
N PRO A 125 -4.19 -4.28 -10.89
CA PRO A 125 -4.91 -3.94 -12.11
C PRO A 125 -6.41 -4.22 -11.94
N LEU A 126 -7.21 -3.81 -12.92
CA LEU A 126 -8.59 -4.23 -13.01
C LEU A 126 -8.64 -5.75 -13.26
N LEU A 127 -9.45 -6.47 -12.50
CA LEU A 127 -9.59 -7.92 -12.55
C LEU A 127 -11.06 -8.28 -12.80
N THR A 128 -11.31 -9.36 -13.53
CA THR A 128 -12.65 -9.92 -13.62
C THR A 128 -12.95 -10.70 -12.34
N TYR A 129 -14.02 -10.32 -11.65
CA TYR A 129 -14.50 -11.02 -10.47
C TYR A 129 -15.44 -12.15 -10.90
N LEU A 130 -15.14 -13.37 -10.46
CA LEU A 130 -15.88 -14.59 -10.82
C LEU A 130 -16.61 -15.21 -9.63
N GLY A 131 -16.51 -14.60 -8.44
CA GLY A 131 -17.14 -15.07 -7.22
C GLY A 131 -16.14 -15.40 -6.12
N MET A 132 -16.62 -16.09 -5.09
CA MET A 132 -15.83 -16.57 -3.96
C MET A 132 -15.88 -18.09 -3.88
N VAL A 133 -14.75 -18.73 -3.58
CA VAL A 133 -14.65 -20.17 -3.30
C VAL A 133 -13.78 -20.35 -2.07
N ASP A 134 -14.31 -21.01 -1.03
CA ASP A 134 -13.61 -21.29 0.24
C ASP A 134 -12.83 -20.09 0.81
N ASN A 135 -13.51 -18.95 0.97
CA ASN A 135 -12.92 -17.69 1.43
C ASN A 135 -11.79 -17.11 0.54
N HIS A 136 -11.75 -17.47 -0.75
CA HIS A 136 -10.86 -16.86 -1.73
C HIS A 136 -11.66 -16.16 -2.82
N PHE A 137 -11.17 -15.01 -3.26
CA PHE A 137 -11.64 -14.36 -4.48
C PHE A 137 -11.20 -15.18 -5.69
N LEU A 138 -12.17 -15.64 -6.48
CA LEU A 138 -11.91 -16.22 -7.79
C LEU A 138 -11.80 -15.10 -8.82
N LEU A 139 -10.60 -14.95 -9.38
CA LEU A 139 -10.22 -13.78 -10.19
C LEU A 139 -9.63 -14.22 -11.53
N SER A 140 -9.75 -13.34 -12.52
CA SER A 140 -9.07 -13.48 -13.81
C SER A 140 -8.41 -12.16 -14.21
N LYS A 141 -7.20 -12.26 -14.77
CA LYS A 141 -6.50 -11.12 -15.41
C LYS A 141 -7.12 -10.76 -16.76
N ASN A 142 -7.80 -11.70 -17.42
CA ASN A 142 -8.56 -11.43 -18.62
C ASN A 142 -9.80 -10.58 -18.25
N THR A 143 -9.89 -9.39 -18.85
CA THR A 143 -10.98 -8.42 -18.65
C THR A 143 -11.82 -8.20 -19.92
N ASP A 144 -11.56 -8.97 -20.98
CA ASP A 144 -12.34 -8.96 -22.21
C ASP A 144 -13.67 -9.70 -22.03
N ASP A 145 -14.63 -9.43 -22.90
CA ASP A 145 -15.95 -10.06 -22.88
C ASP A 145 -15.90 -11.49 -23.47
N SER A 146 -15.08 -12.34 -22.86
CA SER A 146 -14.93 -13.75 -23.22
C SER A 146 -15.78 -14.65 -22.30
N ASN A 147 -15.91 -15.93 -22.67
CA ASN A 147 -16.50 -16.98 -21.82
C ASN A 147 -15.43 -17.93 -21.24
N GLN A 148 -14.15 -17.64 -21.45
CA GLN A 148 -13.03 -18.48 -21.03
C GLN A 148 -12.03 -17.63 -20.24
N PHE A 149 -11.73 -18.08 -19.03
CA PHE A 149 -10.93 -17.32 -18.08
C PHE A 149 -9.80 -18.19 -17.54
N GLU A 150 -8.58 -17.70 -17.68
CA GLU A 150 -7.48 -18.17 -16.84
C GLU A 150 -7.67 -17.55 -15.45
N THR A 151 -7.68 -18.40 -14.42
CA THR A 151 -8.09 -17.98 -13.08
C THR A 151 -6.99 -18.19 -12.05
N PHE A 152 -7.05 -17.38 -11.00
CA PHE A 152 -6.25 -17.51 -9.79
C PHE A 152 -7.11 -17.12 -8.59
N MET A 153 -6.73 -17.60 -7.40
CA MET A 153 -7.52 -17.46 -6.19
C MET A 153 -6.73 -16.75 -5.11
N ILE A 154 -7.11 -15.52 -4.76
CA ILE A 154 -6.46 -14.76 -3.68
C ILE A 154 -7.30 -14.90 -2.40
N PRO A 155 -6.72 -15.29 -1.26
CA PRO A 155 -7.47 -15.42 -0.01
C PRO A 155 -8.03 -14.07 0.45
N ALA A 156 -9.28 -14.05 0.88
CA ALA A 156 -9.82 -12.94 1.64
C ALA A 156 -9.17 -12.95 3.04
N GLN A 157 -8.32 -11.96 3.27
CA GLN A 157 -7.47 -11.87 4.45
C GLN A 157 -7.40 -10.45 4.97
N ALA A 158 -6.83 -10.28 6.17
CA ALA A 158 -6.60 -8.96 6.74
C ALA A 158 -5.84 -8.05 5.76
N ASN A 159 -6.21 -6.78 5.75
CA ASN A 159 -5.62 -5.72 4.92
C ASN A 159 -5.83 -5.85 3.40
N LEU A 160 -6.56 -6.86 2.92
CA LEU A 160 -7.05 -6.93 1.54
C LEU A 160 -8.47 -6.40 1.45
N SER A 161 -8.77 -5.55 0.47
CA SER A 161 -10.11 -5.01 0.24
C SER A 161 -10.40 -4.79 -1.24
N VAL A 162 -11.68 -4.81 -1.61
CA VAL A 162 -12.15 -4.31 -2.91
C VAL A 162 -12.22 -2.79 -2.81
N CYS A 163 -11.42 -2.08 -3.61
CA CYS A 163 -11.34 -0.62 -3.56
C CYS A 163 -12.01 0.08 -4.75
N TYR A 164 -12.40 -0.68 -5.78
CA TYR A 164 -13.12 -0.17 -6.95
C TYR A 164 -13.94 -1.30 -7.57
N LEU A 165 -15.13 -0.96 -8.05
CA LEU A 165 -16.07 -1.83 -8.74
C LEU A 165 -16.51 -1.14 -10.03
N LYS A 166 -16.45 -1.85 -11.15
CA LYS A 166 -17.00 -1.45 -12.43
C LYS A 166 -18.01 -2.51 -12.86
N GLU A 167 -19.25 -2.08 -13.01
CA GLU A 167 -20.39 -2.88 -13.51
C GLU A 167 -20.49 -2.83 -15.03
#